data_AF-A0A7W7PXJ2-F1
#
_entry.id   AF-A0A7W7PXJ2-F1
#
_cell.length_a   1.000
_cell.length_b   1.000
_cell.length_c   1.000
_cell.angle_alpha   90.00
_cell.angle_beta   90.00
_cell.angle_gamma   90.00
#
_symmetry.space_group_name_H-M   'P 1'
#
loop_
_entity.id
_entity.type
_entity.pdbx_description
1 polymer ?
#
loop_
_entity_poly.entity_id
_entity_poly.type
_entity_poly.pdbx_seq_one_letter_code
_entity_poly.pdbx_strand_id
1 'polypeptide(L)' 'MPARGGLPALRGAAAGCRGCPLHRDATRTVFGAGSADARVMPVGERPGDQEDRRGRPFAGPAGSPPSRS' A
#
# COMPACT_ATOMS: atom_id res chain seq x y z
N MET A 1 7.62 5.31 -15.01
CA MET A 1 6.21 5.35 -14.55
C MET A 1 5.29 5.22 -15.76
N PRO A 2 4.18 4.47 -15.67
CA PRO A 2 3.28 4.30 -16.81
C PRO A 2 2.48 5.58 -17.08
N ALA A 3 2.41 5.98 -18.34
CA ALA A 3 1.67 7.19 -18.75
C ALA A 3 0.15 6.95 -18.93
N ARG A 4 -0.30 5.70 -18.99
CA ARG A 4 -1.70 5.29 -19.19
C ARG A 4 -2.02 4.03 -18.39
N GLY A 5 -3.30 3.68 -18.27
CA GLY A 5 -3.77 2.43 -17.65
C GLY A 5 -4.18 2.51 -16.18
N GLY A 6 -4.27 3.72 -15.61
CA GLY A 6 -4.87 3.99 -14.31
C GLY A 6 -4.21 3.25 -13.12
N LEU A 7 -4.98 3.05 -12.05
CA LEU A 7 -4.52 2.35 -10.84
C LEU A 7 -3.97 0.93 -11.11
N PRO A 8 -4.54 0.12 -12.02
CA PRO A 8 -3.97 -1.19 -12.34
C PRO A 8 -2.54 -1.10 -12.90
N ALA A 9 -2.29 -0.18 -13.85
CA ALA A 9 -0.94 0.00 -14.41
C ALA A 9 0.05 0.53 -13.36
N LEU A 10 -0.39 1.48 -12.52
CA LEU A 10 0.43 2.02 -11.43
C LEU A 10 0.76 0.94 -10.39
N ARG A 11 -0.20 0.05 -10.05
CA ARG A 11 0.04 -1.08 -9.15
C ARG A 11 1.11 -2.02 -9.70
N GLY A 12 1.03 -2.36 -10.99
CA GLY A 12 2.04 -3.19 -11.65
C GLY A 12 3.43 -2.55 -11.64
N ALA A 13 3.51 -1.25 -11.95
CA ALA A 13 4.78 -0.53 -11.94
C ALA A 13 5.38 -0.41 -10.52
N ALA A 14 4.55 -0.16 -9.51
CA ALA A 14 4.99 -0.04 -8.12
C ALA A 14 5.49 -1.37 -7.53
N ALA A 15 4.93 -2.50 -7.97
CA ALA A 15 5.38 -3.83 -7.53
C ALA A 15 6.84 -4.15 -7.93
N GLY A 16 7.33 -3.55 -9.02
CA GLY A 16 8.71 -3.69 -9.50
C GLY A 16 9.61 -2.50 -9.18
N CYS A 17 9.17 -1.55 -8.36
CA CYS A 17 9.89 -0.30 -8.14
C CYS A 17 11.22 -0.54 -7.41
N ARG A 18 12.32 -0.02 -7.99
CA ARG A 18 13.66 -0.01 -7.38
C ARG A 18 14.23 1.41 -7.22
N GLY A 19 13.34 2.40 -7.14
CA GLY A 19 13.72 3.82 -7.10
C GLY A 19 14.42 4.27 -5.80
N CYS A 20 14.38 3.46 -4.74
CA CYS A 20 15.08 3.74 -3.48
C CYS A 20 15.44 2.43 -2.74
N PRO A 21 16.36 2.46 -1.76
CA PRO A 21 16.81 1.25 -1.06
C PRO A 21 15.72 0.46 -0.31
N LEU A 22 14.56 1.06 -0.01
CA LEU A 22 13.48 0.41 0.75
C LEU A 22 12.96 -0.87 0.08
N HIS A 23 13.13 -1.00 -1.24
CA HIS A 23 12.72 -2.21 -1.97
C HIS A 23 13.52 -3.47 -1.57
N ARG A 24 14.68 -3.30 -0.91
CA ARG A 24 15.63 -4.40 -0.65
C ARG A 24 15.16 -5.28 0.49
N ASP A 25 14.60 -4.67 1.53
CA ASP A 25 14.24 -5.35 2.78
C ASP A 25 12.72 -5.57 2.94
N ALA A 26 11.91 -4.95 2.08
CA ALA A 26 10.47 -5.18 2.05
C ALA A 26 10.14 -6.55 1.42
N THR A 27 9.15 -7.26 1.96
CA THR A 27 8.66 -8.51 1.36
C THR A 27 7.99 -8.22 0.01
N ARG A 28 7.22 -7.12 -0.07
CA ARG A 28 6.50 -6.70 -1.28
C ARG A 28 6.01 -5.27 -1.17
N THR A 29 5.69 -4.66 -2.31
CA THR A 29 4.98 -3.38 -2.33
C THR A 29 3.57 -3.53 -1.76
N VAL A 30 3.21 -2.63 -0.83
CA VAL A 30 1.84 -2.46 -0.36
C VAL A 30 1.23 -1.27 -1.10
N PHE A 31 0.49 -1.56 -2.17
CA PHE A 31 -0.20 -0.54 -2.94
C PHE A 31 -1.54 -0.14 -2.28
N GLY A 32 -2.05 1.06 -2.60
CA GLY A 32 -3.36 1.51 -2.14
C GLY A 32 -4.49 0.54 -2.50
N ALA A 33 -5.58 0.57 -1.72
CA ALA A 33 -6.77 -0.25 -1.92
C ALA A 33 -8.02 0.61 -1.76
N GLY A 34 -9.09 0.27 -2.49
CA GLY A 34 -10.33 1.04 -2.51
C GLY A 34 -10.82 1.32 -3.93
N SER A 35 -11.92 2.07 -4.02
CA SER A 35 -12.47 2.51 -5.30
C SER A 35 -11.61 3.62 -5.92
N ALA A 36 -11.47 3.61 -7.25
CA ALA A 36 -10.90 4.73 -8.00
C ALA A 36 -11.75 6.01 -7.87
N ASP A 37 -13.04 5.85 -7.57
CA ASP A 37 -14.02 6.94 -7.43
C ASP A 37 -14.23 7.36 -5.96
N ALA A 38 -13.36 6.93 -5.05
CA ALA A 38 -13.47 7.28 -3.65
C ALA A 38 -13.37 8.81 -3.45
N ARG A 39 -14.30 9.39 -2.68
CA ARG A 39 -14.29 10.82 -2.35
C ARG A 39 -13.25 11.20 -1.29
N VAL A 40 -12.77 10.22 -0.54
CA VAL A 40 -11.78 10.37 0.53
C VAL A 40 -10.72 9.29 0.37
N MET A 41 -9.46 9.68 0.51
CA MET A 41 -8.30 8.79 0.45
C MET A 41 -7.41 9.01 1.67
N PRO A 42 -7.49 8.16 2.70
CA PRO A 42 -6.56 8.20 3.82
C PRO A 42 -5.14 7.87 3.36
N VAL A 43 -4.15 8.64 3.81
CA VAL A 43 -2.74 8.44 3.50
C VAL A 43 -1.97 8.29 4.81
N GLY A 44 -1.32 7.14 4.99
CA GLY A 44 -0.39 6.89 6.09
C GLY A 44 1.07 7.11 5.66
N GLU A 45 2.01 6.93 6.59
CA GLU A 45 3.44 7.15 6.35
C GLU A 45 4.07 6.05 5.47
N ARG A 46 4.16 4.83 6.01
CA ARG A 46 4.75 3.66 5.33
C ARG A 46 4.07 2.36 5.78
N PRO A 47 4.18 1.27 5.00
CA PRO A 47 3.73 -0.05 5.45
C PRO A 47 4.52 -0.50 6.69
N GLY A 48 3.80 -1.03 7.68
CA GLY A 48 4.38 -1.78 8.79
C GLY A 48 4.56 -3.26 8.46
N ASP A 49 5.00 -4.04 9.44
CA ASP A 49 5.30 -5.47 9.29
C ASP A 49 4.07 -6.29 8.85
N GLN A 50 2.89 -6.00 9.41
CA GLN A 50 1.67 -6.72 9.06
C GLN A 50 1.18 -6.35 7.66
N GLU A 51 1.26 -5.07 7.28
CA GLU A 51 0.95 -4.61 5.93
C GLU A 51 1.88 -5.24 4.90
N ASP A 52 3.20 -5.24 5.16
CA ASP A 52 4.23 -5.80 4.29
C ASP A 52 4.00 -7.31 4.05
N ARG A 53 3.82 -8.09 5.11
CA ARG A 53 3.56 -9.53 5.01
C ARG A 53 2.24 -9.85 4.31
N ARG A 54 1.20 -9.06 4.55
CA ARG A 54 -0.15 -9.31 4.00
C ARG A 54 -0.35 -8.68 2.61
N GLY A 55 0.48 -7.72 2.22
CA GLY A 55 0.33 -6.96 0.98
C GLY A 55 -0.90 -6.05 0.95
N ARG A 56 -1.42 -5.63 2.12
CA ARG A 56 -2.65 -4.84 2.23
C ARG A 56 -2.44 -3.64 3.17
N PRO A 57 -2.81 -2.40 2.77
CA PRO A 57 -2.64 -1.23 3.61
C PRO A 57 -3.55 -1.29 4.84
N PHE A 58 -3.10 -0.71 5.96
CA PHE A 58 -3.84 -0.64 7.24
C PHE A 58 -4.32 -2.00 7.75
N ALA A 59 -3.53 -3.06 7.56
CA ALA A 59 -3.86 -4.43 7.98
C ALA A 59 -3.31 -4.78 9.37
N GLY A 60 -2.57 -3.88 10.00
CA GLY A 60 -2.05 -3.99 11.36
C GLY A 60 -2.91 -3.27 12.41
N PRO A 61 -2.43 -3.20 13.67
CA PRO A 61 -3.18 -2.65 14.80
C PRO A 61 -3.65 -1.20 14.59
N ALA A 62 -2.86 -0.38 13.88
CA ALA A 62 -3.20 1.00 13.58
C ALA A 62 -4.41 1.15 12.63
N GLY A 63 -4.74 0.11 11.86
CA GLY A 63 -5.94 0.07 11.01
C GLY A 63 -7.12 -0.66 11.67
N SER A 64 -6.89 -1.33 12.80
CA SER A 64 -7.94 -2.00 13.56
C SER A 64 -8.68 -0.98 14.43
N PRO A 65 -10.01 -1.14 14.61
CA PRO A 65 -10.71 -0.37 15.62
C PRO A 65 -10.10 -0.66 17.00
N PRO A 66 -10.11 0.32 17.93
CA PRO A 66 -9.63 0.10 19.28
C PRO A 66 -10.41 -1.05 19.93
N SER A 67 -9.71 -1.94 20.64
CA SER A 67 -10.36 -3.01 21.41
C SER A 67 -11.27 -2.37 22.45
N ARG A 68 -12.56 -2.74 22.44
CA ARG A 68 -13.46 -2.38 23.53
C ARG A 68 -13.07 -3.20 24.76
N SER A 69 -12.54 -2.52 25.79
CA SER A 69 -12.55 -3.03 27.15
C SER A 69 -13.95 -2.94 27.74
#